data_AF-A0A8D8JQ23-F1
#
_entry.id   AF-A0A8D8JQ23-F1
#
_cell.length_a   1.000
_cell.length_b   1.000
_cell.length_c   1.000
_cell.angle_alpha   90.00
_cell.angle_beta   90.00
_cell.angle_gamma   90.00
#
_symmetry.space_group_name_H-M   'P 1'
#
loop_
_entity.id
_entity.type
_entity.pdbx_description
1 polymer ?
#
loop_
_entity_poly.entity_id
_entity_poly.type
_entity_poly.pdbx_seq_one_letter_code
_entity_poly.pdbx_strand_id
1 'polypeptide(L)'
;KGPRANPEERKSAMKVAEQFIKEKNYPKNTQIQVMPGGGETTLFKQFFSNWKDKDQSTGPGQAYSIGRIALVSQVPFDASSLHSNKVMAAQHGMVDDGSGKVQVWRVEGNDR
;
A
#
# COMPACT_ATOMS: atom_id res chain seq x y z
N LYS A 1 9.23 -1.09 16.72
CA LYS A 1 9.96 -0.39 17.80
C LYS A 1 9.24 0.93 18.09
N GLY A 2 8.39 0.97 19.11
CA GLY A 2 7.67 2.20 19.45
C GLY A 2 8.63 3.34 19.83
N PRO A 3 8.30 4.61 19.52
CA PRO A 3 9.14 5.76 19.83
C PRO A 3 9.36 5.98 21.34
N ARG A 4 8.54 5.36 22.19
CA ARG A 4 8.67 5.34 23.67
C ARG A 4 9.04 3.98 24.27
N ALA A 5 9.31 2.96 23.45
CA ALA A 5 9.75 1.65 23.95
C ALA A 5 11.13 1.73 24.59
N ASN A 6 11.37 0.93 25.64
CA ASN A 6 12.64 0.98 26.35
C ASN A 6 13.80 0.42 25.48
N PRO A 7 15.06 0.79 25.77
CA PRO A 7 16.20 0.36 24.95
C PRO A 7 16.39 -1.16 24.89
N GLU A 8 16.02 -1.87 25.94
CA GLU A 8 16.15 -3.32 26.05
C GLU A 8 15.12 -4.06 25.17
N GLU A 9 13.87 -3.61 25.15
CA GLU A 9 12.80 -4.04 24.25
C GLU A 9 13.16 -3.80 22.79
N ARG A 10 13.76 -2.63 22.50
CA ARG A 10 14.21 -2.30 21.14
C ARG A 10 15.31 -3.24 20.63
N LYS A 11 16.17 -3.73 21.52
CA LYS A 11 17.24 -4.69 21.21
C LYS A 11 16.73 -6.13 21.19
N SER A 12 15.76 -6.48 22.03
CA SER A 12 15.20 -7.83 22.12
C SER A 12 14.12 -8.16 21.10
N ALA A 13 13.65 -7.19 20.31
CA ALA A 13 12.64 -7.40 19.26
C ALA A 13 12.92 -8.60 18.33
N MET A 14 14.19 -8.81 17.91
CA MET A 14 14.57 -9.98 17.11
C MET A 14 14.42 -11.30 17.87
N LYS A 15 14.87 -11.33 19.12
CA LYS A 15 14.77 -12.51 19.99
C LYS A 15 13.31 -12.88 20.25
N VAL A 16 12.45 -11.89 20.48
CA VAL A 16 11.00 -12.08 20.65
C VAL A 16 10.38 -12.65 19.37
N ALA A 17 10.77 -12.15 18.19
CA ALA A 17 10.27 -12.67 16.92
C ALA A 17 10.69 -14.14 16.68
N GLU A 18 11.95 -14.49 16.97
CA GLU A 18 12.42 -15.87 16.88
C GLU A 18 11.69 -16.81 17.85
N GLN A 19 11.42 -16.33 19.07
CA GLN A 19 10.66 -17.09 20.05
C GLN A 19 9.21 -17.30 19.58
N PHE A 20 8.58 -16.27 19.02
CA PHE A 20 7.23 -16.36 18.48
C PHE A 20 7.12 -17.38 17.33
N ILE A 21 8.12 -17.44 16.44
CA ILE A 21 8.19 -18.45 15.37
C ILE A 21 8.21 -19.87 15.97
N LYS A 22 9.01 -20.08 17.02
CA LYS A 22 9.09 -21.39 17.70
C LYS A 22 7.77 -21.75 18.40
N GLU A 23 7.18 -20.82 19.14
CA GLU A 23 5.94 -21.03 19.90
C GLU A 23 4.73 -21.29 19.00
N LYS A 24 4.67 -20.63 17.84
CA LYS A 24 3.60 -20.84 16.85
C LYS A 24 3.90 -21.96 15.85
N ASN A 25 5.02 -22.66 16.02
CA ASN A 25 5.47 -23.74 15.14
C ASN A 25 5.53 -23.33 13.66
N TYR A 26 5.99 -22.10 13.39
CA TYR A 26 6.21 -21.63 12.03
C TYR A 26 7.55 -22.15 11.47
N PRO A 27 7.69 -22.23 10.13
CA PRO A 27 8.94 -22.61 9.49
C PRO A 27 10.12 -21.73 9.91
N LYS A 28 11.33 -22.31 10.02
CA LYS A 28 12.54 -21.56 10.39
C LYS A 28 12.94 -20.49 9.37
N ASN A 29 12.44 -20.57 8.13
CA ASN A 29 12.66 -19.60 7.07
C ASN A 29 11.60 -18.48 7.02
N THR A 30 10.73 -18.37 8.03
CA THR A 30 9.79 -17.25 8.13
C THR A 30 10.55 -15.92 8.17
N GLN A 31 10.18 -15.00 7.28
CA GLN A 31 10.81 -13.70 7.19
C GLN A 31 10.45 -12.83 8.41
N ILE A 32 11.47 -12.25 9.04
CA ILE A 32 11.31 -11.33 10.17
C ILE A 32 11.64 -9.92 9.69
N GLN A 33 10.70 -8.99 9.87
CA GLN A 33 10.91 -7.58 9.58
C GLN A 33 10.62 -6.75 10.83
N VAL A 34 11.63 -6.05 11.35
CA VAL A 34 11.49 -5.16 12.50
C VAL A 34 11.41 -3.71 12.03
N MET A 35 10.27 -3.06 12.24
CA MET A 35 10.02 -1.67 11.81
C MET A 35 10.05 -0.69 13.00
N PRO A 36 10.61 0.52 12.85
CA PRO A 36 10.45 1.60 13.82
C PRO A 36 9.07 2.24 13.73
N GLY A 37 8.56 2.79 14.83
CA GLY A 37 7.29 3.51 14.83
C GLY A 37 7.39 4.81 14.02
N GLY A 38 6.44 5.04 13.13
CA GLY A 38 6.48 6.12 12.13
C GLY A 38 7.28 5.78 10.86
N GLY A 39 7.93 4.62 10.81
CA GLY A 39 8.64 4.11 9.62
C GLY A 39 8.05 2.81 9.11
N GLU A 40 6.74 2.62 9.27
CA GLU A 40 6.03 1.42 8.84
C GLU A 40 5.94 1.32 7.30
N THR A 41 6.14 0.12 6.77
CA THR A 41 6.00 -0.16 5.33
C THR A 41 4.54 -0.19 4.91
N THR A 42 4.26 0.07 3.63
CA THR A 42 2.91 -0.09 3.06
C THR A 42 2.36 -1.50 3.29
N LEU A 43 3.20 -2.53 3.19
CA LEU A 43 2.80 -3.92 3.45
C LEU A 43 2.42 -4.17 4.91
N PHE A 44 2.96 -3.42 5.85
CA PHE A 44 2.52 -3.49 7.25
C PHE A 44 1.22 -2.72 7.46
N LYS A 45 1.14 -1.51 6.91
CA LYS A 45 -0.03 -0.63 7.03
C LYS A 45 -1.31 -1.26 6.44
N GLN A 46 -1.20 -2.08 5.39
CA GLN A 46 -2.35 -2.75 4.74
C GLN A 46 -3.16 -3.68 5.68
N PHE A 47 -2.55 -4.17 6.77
CA PHE A 47 -3.25 -5.06 7.71
C PHE A 47 -4.24 -4.30 8.63
N PHE A 48 -4.26 -2.98 8.55
CA PHE A 48 -5.14 -2.12 9.35
C PHE A 48 -6.24 -1.54 8.45
N SER A 49 -7.48 -1.59 8.93
CA SER A 49 -8.65 -1.18 8.15
C SER A 49 -8.64 0.31 7.74
N ASN A 50 -8.08 1.17 8.60
CA ASN A 50 -7.96 2.60 8.34
C ASN A 50 -6.68 3.13 8.99
N TRP A 51 -5.58 3.13 8.23
CA TRP A 51 -4.32 3.70 8.67
C TRP A 51 -4.25 5.20 8.35
N LYS A 52 -3.97 6.03 9.36
CA LYS A 52 -3.78 7.47 9.20
C LYS A 52 -2.47 7.89 9.86
N ASP A 53 -1.58 8.49 9.08
CA ASP A 53 -0.38 9.12 9.62
C ASP A 53 -0.76 10.49 10.22
N LYS A 54 -0.13 10.86 11.35
CA LYS A 54 -0.56 11.98 12.23
C LYS A 54 -0.73 13.33 11.53
N ASP A 55 0.04 13.58 10.48
CA ASP A 55 0.06 14.84 9.73
C ASP A 55 -0.38 14.65 8.26
N GLN A 56 -0.99 13.50 7.96
CA GLN A 56 -1.47 13.20 6.63
C GLN A 56 -2.94 13.64 6.46
N SER A 57 -3.17 14.56 5.51
CA SER A 57 -4.50 15.12 5.22
C SER A 57 -5.37 14.23 4.33
N THR A 58 -4.81 13.50 3.35
CA THR A 58 -5.56 12.63 2.42
C THR A 58 -4.73 11.46 1.88
N GLY A 59 -5.40 10.32 1.61
CA GLY A 59 -4.84 9.12 0.97
C GLY A 59 -3.87 8.30 1.84
N PRO A 60 -3.34 7.17 1.34
CA PRO A 60 -2.11 6.58 1.89
C PRO A 60 -0.93 7.51 1.58
N GLY A 61 -0.05 7.75 2.55
CA GLY A 61 1.08 8.68 2.44
C GLY A 61 2.10 8.26 1.42
N GLN A 62 3.21 9.02 1.33
CA GLN A 62 4.39 8.48 0.66
C GLN A 62 4.69 7.10 1.25
N ALA A 63 4.53 6.08 0.42
CA ALA A 63 4.90 4.72 0.76
C ALA A 63 6.37 4.72 1.16
N TYR A 64 6.69 4.13 2.32
CA TYR A 64 8.08 3.85 2.67
C TYR A 64 8.61 2.79 1.70
N SER A 65 9.29 3.25 0.66
CA SER A 65 9.81 2.40 -0.42
C SER A 65 11.15 1.79 0.02
N ILE A 66 11.11 0.53 0.47
CA ILE A 66 12.31 -0.28 0.67
C ILE A 66 12.61 -0.98 -0.66
N GLY A 67 13.63 -0.54 -1.39
CA GLY A 67 14.15 -1.22 -2.59
C GLY A 67 14.13 -0.37 -3.88
N ARG A 68 14.59 -0.98 -4.98
CA ARG A 68 14.54 -0.39 -6.34
C ARG A 68 13.12 -0.45 -6.90
N ILE A 69 12.21 0.33 -6.35
CA ILE A 69 10.99 0.69 -7.06
C ILE A 69 11.37 1.85 -7.97
N ALA A 70 11.04 1.77 -9.26
CA ALA A 70 11.34 2.83 -10.22
C ALA A 70 10.81 4.17 -9.67
N LEU A 71 11.58 5.25 -9.83
CA LEU A 71 11.10 6.60 -9.52
C LEU A 71 9.97 6.92 -10.50
N VAL A 72 8.73 6.66 -10.08
CA VAL A 72 7.54 6.98 -10.87
C VAL A 72 7.21 8.43 -10.62
N SER A 73 7.46 9.29 -11.61
CA SER A 73 7.07 10.70 -11.54
C SER A 73 5.56 10.80 -11.42
N GLN A 74 5.08 11.52 -10.40
CA GLN A 74 3.67 11.82 -10.25
C GLN A 74 3.26 12.79 -11.35
N VAL A 75 2.37 12.34 -12.25
CA VAL A 75 1.88 13.16 -13.35
C VAL A 75 0.49 13.66 -12.96
N PRO A 76 0.26 14.98 -12.85
CA PRO A 76 -1.07 15.52 -12.61
C PRO A 76 -2.04 15.07 -13.71
N PHE A 77 -3.33 14.95 -13.36
CA PHE A 77 -4.35 14.58 -14.34
C PHE A 77 -4.60 15.75 -15.32
N ASP A 78 -4.59 15.43 -16.62
CA ASP A 78 -4.99 16.34 -17.69
C ASP A 78 -5.67 15.53 -18.80
N ALA A 79 -6.98 15.72 -18.97
CA ALA A 79 -7.77 15.00 -19.96
C ALA A 79 -7.29 15.26 -21.40
N SER A 80 -6.75 16.45 -21.69
CA SER A 80 -6.34 16.81 -23.05
C SER A 80 -5.14 16.00 -23.55
N SER A 81 -4.23 15.64 -22.65
CA SER A 81 -3.03 14.85 -22.97
C SER A 81 -3.15 13.36 -22.61
N LEU A 82 -4.24 12.96 -21.94
CA LEU A 82 -4.47 11.61 -21.43
C LEU A 82 -4.31 10.50 -22.49
N HIS A 83 -4.90 10.70 -23.66
CA HIS A 83 -4.87 9.76 -24.79
C HIS A 83 -3.45 9.45 -25.32
N SER A 84 -2.49 10.34 -25.07
CA SER A 84 -1.08 10.19 -25.49
C SER A 84 -0.16 9.78 -24.33
N ASN A 85 -0.61 9.91 -23.08
CA ASN A 85 0.20 9.70 -21.89
C ASN A 85 -0.22 8.42 -21.13
N LYS A 86 0.43 7.31 -21.48
CA LYS A 86 0.21 6.00 -20.82
C LYS A 86 0.50 6.01 -19.32
N VAL A 87 1.43 6.85 -18.86
CA VAL A 87 1.78 6.96 -17.44
C VAL A 87 0.66 7.63 -16.66
N MET A 88 0.08 8.70 -17.22
CA MET A 88 -1.08 9.37 -16.64
C MET A 88 -2.29 8.44 -16.59
N ALA A 89 -2.57 7.71 -17.67
CA ALA A 89 -3.65 6.73 -17.71
C ALA A 89 -3.52 5.66 -16.61
N ALA A 90 -2.30 5.13 -16.41
CA ALA A 90 -2.03 4.13 -15.39
C ALA A 90 -2.12 4.66 -13.95
N GLN A 91 -1.72 5.91 -13.69
CA GLN A 91 -1.78 6.50 -12.34
C GLN A 91 -3.20 6.88 -11.92
N HIS A 92 -4.02 7.36 -12.86
CA HIS A 92 -5.37 7.86 -12.57
C HIS A 92 -6.49 6.85 -12.84
N GLY A 93 -6.17 5.70 -13.47
CA GLY A 93 -7.16 4.68 -13.79
C GLY A 93 -8.13 5.09 -14.91
N MET A 94 -7.73 6.03 -15.76
CA MET A 94 -8.54 6.60 -16.85
C MET A 94 -7.86 6.32 -18.18
N VAL A 95 -8.51 5.55 -19.05
CA VAL A 95 -7.94 5.17 -20.36
C VAL A 95 -8.19 6.23 -21.43
N ASP A 96 -9.24 7.04 -21.27
CA ASP A 96 -9.65 8.12 -22.15
C ASP A 96 -10.39 9.22 -21.36
N ASP A 97 -10.91 10.21 -22.07
CA ASP A 97 -11.66 11.34 -21.50
C ASP A 97 -13.15 11.04 -21.24
N GLY A 98 -13.61 9.81 -21.51
CA GLY A 98 -15.00 9.41 -21.34
C GLY A 98 -16.00 10.03 -22.31
N SER A 99 -15.57 10.75 -23.34
CA SER A 99 -16.46 11.39 -24.34
C SER A 99 -16.97 10.42 -25.42
N GLY A 100 -16.54 9.16 -25.38
CA GLY A 100 -16.90 8.12 -26.32
C GLY A 100 -18.39 7.73 -26.29
N LYS A 101 -18.83 6.97 -27.30
CA LYS A 101 -20.19 6.43 -27.35
C LYS A 101 -20.36 5.32 -26.31
N VAL A 102 -21.33 5.47 -25.42
CA VAL A 102 -21.64 4.49 -24.37
C VAL A 102 -23.02 3.87 -24.60
N GLN A 103 -23.13 2.55 -24.44
CA GLN A 103 -24.41 1.84 -24.36
C GLN A 103 -24.47 1.12 -23.01
N VAL A 104 -25.55 1.33 -22.26
CA VAL A 104 -25.77 0.71 -20.95
C VAL A 104 -26.94 -0.27 -21.05
N TRP A 105 -26.71 -1.51 -20.64
CA TRP A 105 -27.72 -2.56 -20.64
C TRP A 105 -28.08 -2.93 -19.20
N ARG A 106 -29.39 -2.98 -18.90
CA ARG A 106 -29.90 -3.60 -17.68
C ARG A 106 -30.27 -5.04 -18.01
N VAL A 107 -29.64 -6.00 -17.34
CA VAL A 107 -29.98 -7.42 -17.50
C VAL A 107 -31.09 -7.76 -16.52
N GLU A 108 -32.24 -8.17 -17.04
CA GLU A 108 -33.33 -8.77 -16.27
C GLU A 108 -33.33 -10.28 -16.58
N GLY A 109 -33.41 -11.11 -15.54
CA GLY A 109 -33.37 -12.57 -15.68
C GLY A 109 -34.51 -13.09 -16.55
N ASN A 110 -34.24 -14.15 -17.31
CA ASN A 110 -35.31 -14.94 -17.91
C ASN A 110 -35.94 -15.78 -16.79
N ASP A 111 -36.93 -15.22 -16.09
CA ASP A 111 -37.84 -16.00 -15.25
C ASP A 111 -38.65 -16.93 -16.18
N ARG A 112 -38.13 -18.13 -16.41
CA ARG A 112 -38.85 -19.28 -16.98
C ARG A 112 -38.61 -20.50 -16.11
#